data_AF-A0A8C0HHT8-F1
#
_entry.id   AF-A0A8C0HHT8-F1
#
_cell.length_a   1.000
_cell.length_b   1.000
_cell.length_c   1.000
_cell.angle_alpha   90.00
_cell.angle_beta   90.00
_cell.angle_gamma   90.00
#
_symmetry.space_group_name_H-M   'P 1'
#
loop_
_entity.id
_entity.type
_entity.pdbx_description
1 polymer ?
#
loop_
_entity_poly.entity_id
_entity_poly.type
_entity_poly.pdbx_seq_one_letter_code
_entity_poly.pdbx_strand_id
1 'polypeptide(L)'
;MLEIIPLPFRAGSSLPRAAGGWAIMATSPQKSPSSPKSPTPKSPPSRKKDDSFLGKLGGTLARRKKAKEVSELQEEGINAINLPLSPIPFELDPEDTMLEENEVRTMIDPNSRNDPKLQELMKVLIDWINDVLVGERIIVKDLAEDLYDGQVLQKLFEKLESEKLNVAEVTQSEIAQKQKLQTVLEKINETLKLPPRNIKWNVDSVHAKSLVAILHLLVALSQYFRAPIRLPDHVSIQVVVVQKREGILQSRQIQEEITGNTEYYINLSECFSERDAFDTLFDHAPDKLNVVKKTLITFVNKHLNKLNLEVTELETQFADGVYLVLLMGLLEGYFVPLHSFFLTPDSFEQKVLNVSFAFELMQDGGLEKPKPRPEDIVNCDLKSTLRVLYNLFTKYRNVE
;
A
#
# COMPACT_ATOMS: atom_id res chain seq x y z
N MET A 1 -39.74 -7.49 42.62
CA MET A 1 -40.28 -6.17 43.01
C MET A 1 -39.28 -5.58 43.98
N LEU A 2 -38.42 -4.68 43.50
CA LEU A 2 -37.33 -3.96 44.18
C LEU A 2 -36.86 -2.90 43.14
N GLU A 3 -37.66 -1.85 42.95
CA GLU A 3 -37.49 -0.48 43.47
C GLU A 3 -36.16 0.20 43.07
N ILE A 4 -36.30 1.00 42.02
CA ILE A 4 -35.36 1.97 41.45
C ILE A 4 -35.52 3.26 42.26
N ILE A 5 -34.42 3.79 42.81
CA ILE A 5 -34.36 5.11 43.43
C ILE A 5 -33.56 6.04 42.50
N PRO A 6 -34.16 7.11 41.93
CA PRO A 6 -33.43 8.16 41.24
C PRO A 6 -33.10 9.32 42.20
N LEU A 7 -31.89 9.89 42.08
CA LEU A 7 -31.50 11.14 42.74
C LEU A 7 -31.37 12.30 41.73
N PRO A 8 -31.53 13.56 42.16
CA PRO A 8 -32.09 14.60 41.33
C PRO A 8 -31.07 15.59 40.74
N PHE A 9 -31.52 16.20 39.64
CA PHE A 9 -31.04 17.44 39.02
C PHE A 9 -30.75 18.56 40.03
N ARG A 10 -29.65 19.30 39.82
CA ARG A 10 -29.53 20.70 40.26
C ARG A 10 -28.82 21.54 39.20
N ALA A 11 -29.53 22.58 38.77
CA ALA A 11 -29.09 23.62 37.85
C ALA A 11 -28.44 24.81 38.60
N GLY A 12 -27.66 25.62 37.87
CA GLY A 12 -27.16 26.95 38.26
C GLY A 12 -25.68 27.13 37.90
N SER A 13 -25.34 27.67 36.72
CA SER A 13 -25.24 29.10 36.36
C SER A 13 -23.84 29.70 36.56
N SER A 14 -23.17 30.08 35.46
CA SER A 14 -22.63 31.43 35.21
C SER A 14 -21.65 31.46 34.02
N LEU A 15 -22.01 32.26 33.01
CA LEU A 15 -21.14 32.79 31.97
C LEU A 15 -20.42 34.06 32.47
N PRO A 16 -19.37 34.49 31.76
CA PRO A 16 -19.36 35.89 31.33
C PRO A 16 -19.15 36.08 29.83
N ARG A 17 -19.75 37.18 29.36
CA ARG A 17 -19.72 37.76 28.01
C ARG A 17 -18.33 38.30 27.67
N ALA A 18 -17.95 38.19 26.40
CA ALA A 18 -17.15 39.21 25.72
C ALA A 18 -17.72 39.45 24.32
N ALA A 19 -17.92 40.72 24.01
CA ALA A 19 -18.55 41.24 22.82
C ALA A 19 -17.51 41.54 21.74
N GLY A 20 -17.95 41.50 20.47
CA GLY A 20 -17.16 41.97 19.34
C GLY A 20 -17.86 41.63 18.03
N GLY A 21 -18.89 42.40 17.66
CA GLY A 21 -19.53 42.28 16.36
C GLY A 21 -18.69 42.94 15.26
N TRP A 22 -18.96 42.59 14.00
CA TRP A 22 -19.19 43.54 12.90
C TRP A 22 -19.98 42.88 11.75
N ALA A 23 -21.15 43.49 11.53
CA ALA A 23 -21.93 43.73 10.32
C ALA A 23 -21.71 42.92 9.02
N ILE A 24 -22.85 42.40 8.57
CA ILE A 24 -23.26 42.02 7.22
C ILE A 24 -23.31 43.26 6.30
N MET A 25 -22.84 43.15 5.04
CA MET A 25 -23.50 43.78 3.90
C MET A 25 -23.33 42.93 2.64
N ALA A 26 -24.48 42.56 2.07
CA ALA A 26 -24.62 42.03 0.72
C ALA A 26 -24.90 43.18 -0.25
N THR A 27 -24.27 43.18 -1.41
CA THR A 27 -24.74 43.85 -2.63
C THR A 27 -24.39 43.01 -3.85
N SER A 28 -25.35 42.92 -4.77
CA SER A 28 -25.28 42.31 -6.10
C SER A 28 -25.61 43.43 -7.12
N PRO A 29 -25.65 43.22 -8.45
CA PRO A 29 -24.58 42.86 -9.38
C PRO A 29 -24.45 43.89 -10.54
N GLN A 30 -23.28 44.11 -11.17
CA GLN A 30 -23.23 44.71 -12.52
C GLN A 30 -21.99 44.32 -13.36
N LYS A 31 -22.30 43.87 -14.60
CA LYS A 31 -21.65 44.12 -15.90
C LYS A 31 -20.27 43.51 -16.23
N SER A 32 -20.32 42.46 -17.07
CA SER A 32 -19.43 42.21 -18.24
C SER A 32 -19.52 43.36 -19.27
N PRO A 33 -18.50 43.67 -20.11
CA PRO A 33 -17.94 42.76 -21.13
C PRO A 33 -16.39 42.86 -21.27
N SER A 34 -15.67 41.88 -21.81
CA SER A 34 -15.36 41.85 -23.25
C SER A 34 -14.36 40.73 -23.56
N SER A 35 -14.66 39.98 -24.62
CA SER A 35 -13.79 38.99 -25.27
C SER A 35 -12.98 39.64 -26.40
N PRO A 36 -11.66 39.41 -26.52
CA PRO A 36 -10.94 39.69 -27.75
C PRO A 36 -11.00 38.48 -28.69
N LYS A 37 -11.58 38.66 -29.88
CA LYS A 37 -11.45 37.73 -31.01
C LYS A 37 -10.11 37.96 -31.70
N SER A 38 -9.28 36.94 -31.81
CA SER A 38 -8.11 36.89 -32.69
C SER A 38 -8.50 36.39 -34.10
N PRO A 39 -7.79 36.81 -35.17
CA PRO A 39 -8.22 36.60 -36.54
C PRO A 39 -7.62 35.33 -37.16
N THR A 40 -8.47 34.56 -37.84
CA THR A 40 -8.10 33.44 -38.73
C THR A 40 -7.35 33.93 -39.99
N PRO A 41 -6.25 33.28 -40.40
CA PRO A 41 -5.58 33.57 -41.67
C PRO A 41 -6.24 32.89 -42.87
N LYS A 42 -6.26 33.63 -43.98
CA LYS A 42 -6.86 33.32 -45.28
C LYS A 42 -6.06 32.24 -46.04
N SER A 43 -6.79 31.30 -46.65
CA SER A 43 -6.31 30.37 -47.67
C SER A 43 -5.88 31.09 -48.98
N PRO A 44 -4.84 30.62 -49.70
CA PRO A 44 -4.50 31.15 -51.02
C PRO A 44 -5.28 30.47 -52.17
N PRO A 45 -5.40 31.13 -53.33
CA PRO A 45 -6.40 30.80 -54.35
C PRO A 45 -5.93 29.79 -55.40
N SER A 46 -6.92 29.06 -55.93
CA SER A 46 -6.85 28.18 -57.10
C SER A 46 -6.32 28.89 -58.35
N ARG A 47 -5.33 28.30 -59.03
CA ARG A 47 -4.94 28.64 -60.40
C ARG A 47 -5.23 27.49 -61.35
N LYS A 48 -5.68 27.89 -62.54
CA LYS A 48 -6.28 27.14 -63.63
C LYS A 48 -5.31 26.16 -64.31
N LYS A 49 -5.95 25.12 -64.86
CA LYS A 49 -5.44 24.14 -65.82
C LYS A 49 -5.45 24.78 -67.22
N ASP A 50 -4.37 24.63 -67.98
CA ASP A 50 -4.37 24.67 -69.44
C ASP A 50 -3.46 23.54 -69.93
N ASP A 51 -4.02 22.70 -70.81
CA ASP A 51 -3.36 21.59 -71.50
C ASP A 51 -2.53 22.13 -72.67
N SER A 52 -1.41 21.45 -73.00
CA SER A 52 -1.15 20.84 -74.34
C SER A 52 0.34 20.71 -74.68
N PHE A 53 0.77 19.44 -74.79
CA PHE A 53 1.46 18.85 -75.96
C PHE A 53 2.70 19.53 -76.57
N LEU A 54 3.90 18.95 -76.33
CA LEU A 54 4.69 18.13 -77.28
C LEU A 54 6.19 18.14 -76.99
N GLY A 55 6.81 16.95 -76.92
CA GLY A 55 8.27 16.81 -76.97
C GLY A 55 8.79 15.51 -76.37
N LYS A 56 8.55 14.38 -77.05
CA LYS A 56 9.58 13.51 -77.64
C LYS A 56 10.54 12.78 -76.68
N LEU A 57 10.40 11.45 -76.74
CA LEU A 57 11.43 10.39 -76.69
C LEU A 57 12.27 10.20 -75.41
N GLY A 58 12.02 9.06 -74.76
CA GLY A 58 13.09 8.24 -74.17
C GLY A 58 12.87 7.79 -72.73
N GLY A 59 12.58 6.49 -72.52
CA GLY A 59 12.94 5.80 -71.27
C GLY A 59 11.81 5.31 -70.35
N THR A 60 10.84 4.52 -70.83
CA THR A 60 9.72 3.99 -70.01
C THR A 60 9.81 2.52 -69.59
N LEU A 61 10.93 1.80 -69.80
CA LEU A 61 11.02 0.37 -69.48
C LEU A 61 11.81 0.02 -68.19
N ALA A 62 12.75 0.85 -67.74
CA ALA A 62 13.54 0.55 -66.54
C ALA A 62 12.87 0.96 -65.21
N ARG A 63 11.95 1.95 -65.24
CA ARG A 63 11.32 2.48 -64.03
C ARG A 63 10.09 1.68 -63.57
N ARG A 64 9.39 1.02 -64.49
CA ARG A 64 8.24 0.14 -64.16
C ARG A 64 8.66 -1.20 -63.55
N LYS A 65 9.84 -1.71 -63.88
CA LYS A 65 10.34 -2.98 -63.30
C LYS A 65 10.70 -2.82 -61.82
N LYS A 66 11.39 -1.73 -61.45
CA LYS A 66 11.68 -1.40 -60.05
C LYS A 66 10.44 -1.05 -59.22
N ALA A 67 9.45 -0.37 -59.79
CA ALA A 67 8.21 -0.07 -59.05
C ALA A 67 7.38 -1.32 -58.75
N LYS A 68 7.40 -2.32 -59.65
CA LYS A 68 6.69 -3.58 -59.44
C LYS A 68 7.43 -4.49 -58.45
N GLU A 69 8.75 -4.53 -58.52
CA GLU A 69 9.60 -5.29 -57.58
C GLU A 69 9.56 -4.71 -56.16
N VAL A 70 9.50 -3.38 -56.01
CA VAL A 70 9.31 -2.73 -54.69
C VAL A 70 7.91 -2.99 -54.12
N SER A 71 6.88 -3.04 -54.98
CA SER A 71 5.51 -3.37 -54.57
C SER A 71 5.37 -4.84 -54.17
N GLU A 72 5.98 -5.75 -54.94
CA GLU A 72 6.00 -7.19 -54.64
C GLU A 72 6.80 -7.47 -53.35
N LEU A 73 7.91 -6.78 -53.09
CA LEU A 73 8.66 -6.88 -51.83
C LEU A 73 7.92 -6.27 -50.62
N GLN A 74 7.10 -5.22 -50.83
CA GLN A 74 6.23 -4.67 -49.78
C GLN A 74 5.05 -5.58 -49.48
N GLU A 75 4.45 -6.20 -50.50
CA GLU A 75 3.33 -7.10 -50.37
C GLU A 75 3.76 -8.46 -49.78
N GLU A 76 4.95 -8.95 -50.14
CA GLU A 76 5.59 -10.12 -49.51
C GLU A 76 6.02 -9.83 -48.07
N GLY A 77 6.46 -8.60 -47.77
CA GLY A 77 6.70 -8.13 -46.41
C GLY A 77 5.43 -8.07 -45.55
N ILE A 78 4.29 -7.65 -46.11
CA ILE A 78 2.99 -7.64 -45.42
C ILE A 78 2.44 -9.05 -45.21
N ASN A 79 2.66 -9.97 -46.16
CA ASN A 79 2.25 -11.38 -46.02
C ASN A 79 3.15 -12.17 -45.06
N ALA A 80 4.44 -11.81 -44.90
CA ALA A 80 5.32 -12.45 -43.92
C ALA A 80 4.93 -12.11 -42.46
N ILE A 81 4.27 -10.97 -42.23
CA ILE A 81 3.80 -10.54 -40.90
C ILE A 81 2.47 -11.24 -40.53
N ASN A 82 1.66 -11.65 -41.51
CA ASN A 82 0.35 -12.27 -41.32
C ASN A 82 0.38 -13.81 -41.43
N LEU A 83 1.33 -14.47 -40.76
CA LEU A 83 1.24 -15.92 -40.52
C LEU A 83 0.11 -16.20 -39.51
N PRO A 84 -0.82 -17.13 -39.78
CA PRO A 84 -2.04 -17.34 -38.97
C PRO A 84 -1.79 -18.05 -37.62
N LEU A 85 -0.59 -17.91 -37.05
CA LEU A 85 -0.23 -18.50 -35.75
C LEU A 85 0.50 -17.52 -34.80
N SER A 86 0.42 -16.21 -35.03
CA SER A 86 0.94 -15.21 -34.09
C SER A 86 -0.18 -14.67 -33.17
N PRO A 87 0.06 -14.44 -31.87
CA PRO A 87 -0.99 -14.07 -30.92
C PRO A 87 -1.53 -12.67 -31.24
N ILE A 88 -2.85 -12.52 -31.11
CA ILE A 88 -3.69 -11.32 -31.23
C ILE A 88 -2.90 -10.01 -30.98
N PRO A 89 -2.78 -9.10 -31.97
CA PRO A 89 -2.23 -7.78 -31.74
C PRO A 89 -3.20 -7.01 -30.84
N PHE A 90 -2.70 -6.52 -29.70
CA PHE A 90 -3.37 -5.47 -28.95
C PHE A 90 -3.42 -4.22 -29.85
N GLU A 91 -4.62 -3.79 -30.26
CA GLU A 91 -4.82 -2.48 -30.89
C GLU A 91 -4.63 -1.42 -29.80
N LEU A 92 -3.41 -0.87 -29.72
CA LEU A 92 -3.12 0.35 -28.97
C LEU A 92 -3.38 1.55 -29.89
N ASP A 93 -4.12 2.53 -29.40
CA ASP A 93 -4.38 3.80 -30.08
C ASP A 93 -3.04 4.52 -30.36
N PRO A 94 -2.79 5.13 -31.54
CA PRO A 94 -1.49 5.74 -31.85
C PRO A 94 -1.05 6.81 -30.84
N GLU A 95 -1.97 7.46 -30.15
CA GLU A 95 -1.68 8.41 -29.06
C GLU A 95 -1.09 7.73 -27.80
N ASP A 96 -1.34 6.43 -27.57
CA ASP A 96 -0.73 5.66 -26.48
C ASP A 96 0.74 5.27 -26.74
N THR A 97 1.25 5.51 -27.96
CA THR A 97 2.62 5.16 -28.36
C THR A 97 3.57 6.35 -28.50
N MET A 98 3.07 7.58 -28.32
CA MET A 98 3.86 8.80 -28.52
C MET A 98 4.55 9.23 -27.22
N LEU A 99 5.70 8.62 -26.91
CA LEU A 99 6.58 9.15 -25.87
C LEU A 99 7.20 10.49 -26.32
N GLU A 100 7.15 11.50 -25.46
CA GLU A 100 7.91 12.74 -25.57
C GLU A 100 9.42 12.49 -25.44
N GLU A 101 10.24 13.44 -25.90
CA GLU A 101 11.70 13.27 -25.86
C GLU A 101 12.20 13.26 -24.42
N ASN A 102 12.89 12.16 -24.03
CA ASN A 102 13.27 11.78 -22.65
C ASN A 102 12.16 11.20 -21.76
N GLU A 103 10.94 11.02 -22.26
CA GLU A 103 9.87 10.36 -21.50
C GLU A 103 10.19 8.87 -21.30
N VAL A 104 9.89 8.36 -20.11
CA VAL A 104 10.14 6.99 -19.69
C VAL A 104 8.80 6.36 -19.32
N ARG A 105 8.39 5.32 -20.04
CA ARG A 105 7.17 4.56 -19.73
C ARG A 105 7.54 3.14 -19.33
N THR A 106 7.02 2.74 -18.19
CA THR A 106 7.21 1.41 -17.60
C THR A 106 5.98 0.57 -17.88
N MET A 107 6.14 -0.48 -18.67
CA MET A 107 5.09 -1.46 -18.94
C MET A 107 5.46 -2.78 -18.26
N ILE A 108 4.48 -3.44 -17.67
CA ILE A 108 4.69 -4.77 -17.07
C ILE A 108 4.77 -5.79 -18.20
N ASP A 109 5.75 -6.70 -18.12
CA ASP A 109 5.80 -7.83 -19.05
C ASP A 109 4.53 -8.70 -18.88
N PRO A 110 3.77 -9.00 -19.96
CA PRO A 110 2.56 -9.82 -19.87
C PRO A 110 2.75 -11.17 -19.17
N ASN A 111 3.96 -11.76 -19.22
CA ASN A 111 4.27 -13.01 -18.52
C ASN A 111 4.46 -12.82 -17.01
N SER A 112 4.93 -11.64 -16.57
CA SER A 112 5.04 -11.32 -15.14
C SER A 112 3.67 -11.09 -14.49
N ARG A 113 2.68 -10.62 -15.26
CA ARG A 113 1.30 -10.47 -14.76
C ARG A 113 0.65 -11.82 -14.40
N ASN A 114 1.12 -12.91 -14.98
CA ASN A 114 0.64 -14.27 -14.70
C ASN A 114 1.46 -14.99 -13.61
N ASP A 115 2.43 -14.34 -12.97
CA ASP A 115 3.18 -14.94 -11.88
C ASP A 115 2.25 -15.21 -10.68
N PRO A 116 2.14 -16.46 -10.20
CA PRO A 116 1.30 -16.81 -9.06
C PRO A 116 1.65 -16.02 -7.79
N LYS A 117 2.93 -15.67 -7.57
CA LYS A 117 3.34 -14.88 -6.41
C LYS A 117 2.85 -13.44 -6.47
N LEU A 118 2.86 -12.85 -7.67
CA LEU A 118 2.34 -11.51 -7.87
C LEU A 118 0.81 -11.48 -7.68
N GLN A 119 0.11 -12.49 -8.20
CA GLN A 119 -1.34 -12.63 -8.01
C GLN A 119 -1.71 -12.80 -6.54
N GLU A 120 -0.94 -13.59 -5.79
CA GLU A 120 -1.09 -13.72 -4.34
C GLU A 120 -0.89 -12.38 -3.63
N LEU A 121 0.19 -11.64 -3.95
CA LEU A 121 0.43 -10.31 -3.38
C LEU A 121 -0.72 -9.35 -3.65
N MET A 122 -1.19 -9.29 -4.90
CA MET A 122 -2.31 -8.44 -5.28
C MET A 122 -3.56 -8.80 -4.50
N LYS A 123 -3.86 -10.10 -4.39
CA LYS A 123 -5.01 -10.59 -3.62
C LYS A 123 -4.92 -10.19 -2.15
N VAL A 124 -3.79 -10.44 -1.49
CA VAL A 124 -3.57 -10.09 -0.08
C VAL A 124 -3.76 -8.59 0.15
N LEU A 125 -3.24 -7.74 -0.74
CA LEU A 125 -3.41 -6.29 -0.64
C LEU A 125 -4.86 -5.85 -0.90
N ILE A 126 -5.57 -6.48 -1.84
CA ILE A 126 -6.99 -6.20 -2.09
C ILE A 126 -7.84 -6.59 -0.87
N ASP A 127 -7.64 -7.80 -0.35
CA ASP A 127 -8.36 -8.32 0.83
C ASP A 127 -8.12 -7.38 2.03
N TRP A 128 -6.87 -6.96 2.25
CA TRP A 128 -6.52 -5.97 3.27
C TRP A 128 -7.28 -4.64 3.14
N ILE A 129 -7.24 -4.02 1.95
CA ILE A 129 -7.88 -2.72 1.73
C ILE A 129 -9.39 -2.85 1.93
N ASN A 130 -9.97 -3.95 1.45
CA ASN A 130 -11.39 -4.24 1.62
C ASN A 130 -11.77 -4.41 3.10
N ASP A 131 -10.97 -5.13 3.89
CA ASP A 131 -11.22 -5.30 5.33
C ASP A 131 -11.13 -3.97 6.08
N VAL A 132 -10.17 -3.11 5.74
CA VAL A 132 -10.03 -1.78 6.35
C VAL A 132 -11.20 -0.86 5.98
N LEU A 133 -11.68 -0.92 4.73
CA LEU A 133 -12.68 -0.01 4.18
C LEU A 133 -14.11 -0.55 4.14
N VAL A 134 -14.35 -1.76 4.68
CA VAL A 134 -15.68 -2.39 4.72
C VAL A 134 -16.73 -1.49 5.39
N GLY A 135 -16.34 -0.73 6.41
CA GLY A 135 -17.22 0.22 7.10
C GLY A 135 -17.66 1.41 6.24
N GLU A 136 -16.87 1.77 5.23
CA GLU A 136 -17.19 2.83 4.27
C GLU A 136 -17.90 2.30 3.02
N ARG A 137 -18.16 0.98 2.96
CA ARG A 137 -18.80 0.29 1.82
C ARG A 137 -18.02 0.43 0.51
N ILE A 138 -16.71 0.54 0.61
CA ILE A 138 -15.80 0.57 -0.54
C ILE A 138 -15.34 -0.86 -0.80
N ILE A 139 -15.35 -1.27 -2.07
CA ILE A 139 -14.90 -2.60 -2.51
C ILE A 139 -13.94 -2.41 -3.67
N VAL A 140 -12.70 -2.78 -3.45
CA VAL A 140 -11.61 -2.84 -4.43
C VAL A 140 -11.59 -4.23 -5.07
N LYS A 141 -11.43 -4.26 -6.39
CA LYS A 141 -11.31 -5.46 -7.22
C LYS A 141 -10.04 -5.46 -8.05
N ASP A 142 -9.60 -4.30 -8.52
CA ASP A 142 -8.36 -4.15 -9.28
C ASP A 142 -7.58 -2.94 -8.77
N LEU A 143 -6.36 -3.20 -8.29
CA LEU A 143 -5.54 -2.17 -7.66
C LEU A 143 -5.21 -1.00 -8.62
N ALA A 144 -5.04 -1.27 -9.91
CA ALA A 144 -4.69 -0.23 -10.88
C ALA A 144 -5.92 0.59 -11.30
N GLU A 145 -7.07 -0.06 -11.44
CA GLU A 145 -8.32 0.61 -11.85
C GLU A 145 -9.05 1.32 -10.69
N ASP A 146 -8.86 0.88 -9.45
CA ASP A 146 -9.61 1.44 -8.32
C ASP A 146 -8.82 2.51 -7.53
N LEU A 147 -7.49 2.56 -7.64
CA LEU A 147 -6.65 3.51 -6.86
C LEU A 147 -6.14 4.71 -7.66
N TYR A 148 -6.24 4.69 -9.00
CA TYR A 148 -5.60 5.69 -9.88
C TYR A 148 -6.13 7.12 -9.72
N ASP A 149 -7.35 7.30 -9.22
CA ASP A 149 -7.96 8.62 -9.03
C ASP A 149 -7.69 9.20 -7.63
N GLY A 150 -7.04 8.42 -6.76
CA GLY A 150 -6.69 8.78 -5.40
C GLY A 150 -7.82 8.64 -4.37
N GLN A 151 -9.04 8.22 -4.76
CA GLN A 151 -10.17 8.15 -3.84
C GLN A 151 -10.01 7.04 -2.80
N VAL A 152 -9.70 5.83 -3.26
CA VAL A 152 -9.47 4.67 -2.39
C VAL A 152 -8.25 4.90 -1.50
N LEU A 153 -7.18 5.47 -2.07
CA LEU A 153 -5.96 5.81 -1.33
C LEU A 153 -6.22 6.83 -0.21
N GLN A 154 -7.02 7.87 -0.49
CA GLN A 154 -7.44 8.83 0.52
C GLN A 154 -8.15 8.10 1.68
N LYS A 155 -9.18 7.30 1.38
CA LYS A 155 -9.97 6.63 2.42
C LYS A 155 -9.18 5.63 3.23
N LEU A 156 -8.34 4.85 2.57
CA LEU A 156 -7.42 3.94 3.22
C LEU A 156 -6.53 4.70 4.21
N PHE A 157 -5.90 5.78 3.76
CA PHE A 157 -5.01 6.55 4.60
C PHE A 157 -5.73 7.26 5.77
N GLU A 158 -6.89 7.87 5.52
CA GLU A 158 -7.72 8.48 6.58
C GLU A 158 -8.08 7.47 7.67
N LYS A 159 -8.36 6.23 7.27
CA LYS A 159 -8.71 5.15 8.20
C LYS A 159 -7.50 4.66 9.01
N LEU A 160 -6.33 4.59 8.37
CA LEU A 160 -5.09 4.13 9.00
C LEU A 160 -4.51 5.18 9.97
N GLU A 161 -4.52 6.47 9.60
CA GLU A 161 -4.01 7.56 10.44
C GLU A 161 -5.07 8.06 11.46
N SER A 162 -6.34 7.71 11.27
CA SER A 162 -7.48 8.27 12.02
C SER A 162 -7.59 9.80 11.93
N GLU A 163 -7.00 10.38 10.88
CA GLU A 163 -7.03 11.82 10.55
C GLU A 163 -7.76 12.00 9.21
N LYS A 164 -8.59 13.05 9.08
CA LYS A 164 -9.25 13.36 7.80
C LYS A 164 -8.35 14.25 6.94
N LEU A 165 -8.27 13.93 5.65
CA LEU A 165 -7.54 14.76 4.69
C LEU A 165 -8.44 15.87 4.14
N ASN A 166 -7.86 17.05 3.94
CA ASN A 166 -8.55 18.20 3.35
C ASN A 166 -8.60 18.09 1.82
N VAL A 167 -9.32 17.10 1.31
CA VAL A 167 -9.42 16.82 -0.13
C VAL A 167 -10.89 16.67 -0.54
N ALA A 168 -11.21 17.03 -1.78
CA ALA A 168 -12.57 16.93 -2.32
C ALA A 168 -13.06 15.47 -2.33
N GLU A 169 -14.26 15.21 -1.80
CA GLU A 169 -14.82 13.86 -1.68
C GLU A 169 -15.02 13.14 -3.01
N VAL A 170 -15.24 13.88 -4.12
CA VAL A 170 -15.41 13.31 -5.46
C VAL A 170 -14.71 14.21 -6.47
N THR A 171 -13.99 13.59 -7.40
CA THR A 171 -13.21 14.26 -8.44
C THR A 171 -13.57 13.70 -9.81
N GLN A 172 -14.13 14.54 -10.68
CA GLN A 172 -14.62 14.13 -12.01
C GLN A 172 -13.66 14.49 -13.15
N SER A 173 -12.81 15.51 -12.97
CA SER A 173 -11.84 15.93 -13.98
C SER A 173 -10.46 15.34 -13.69
N GLU A 174 -9.71 15.08 -14.76
CA GLU A 174 -8.33 14.59 -14.69
C GLU A 174 -7.44 15.49 -13.82
N ILE A 175 -7.57 16.82 -14.01
CA ILE A 175 -6.82 17.82 -13.25
C ILE A 175 -7.15 17.72 -11.75
N ALA A 176 -8.41 17.51 -11.40
CA ALA A 176 -8.81 17.37 -10.00
C ALA A 176 -8.34 16.05 -9.38
N GLN A 177 -8.33 14.95 -10.15
CA GLN A 177 -7.77 13.67 -9.73
C GLN A 177 -6.27 13.78 -9.43
N LYS A 178 -5.50 14.41 -10.33
CA LYS A 178 -4.07 14.65 -10.12
C LYS A 178 -3.80 15.55 -8.91
N GLN A 179 -4.61 16.59 -8.71
CA GLN A 179 -4.51 17.43 -7.51
C GLN A 179 -4.82 16.66 -6.22
N LYS A 180 -5.85 15.81 -6.22
CA LYS A 180 -6.18 14.93 -5.08
C LYS A 180 -5.02 13.98 -4.78
N LEU A 181 -4.51 13.29 -5.80
CA LEU A 181 -3.35 12.41 -5.65
C LEU A 181 -2.14 13.16 -5.11
N GLN A 182 -1.88 14.38 -5.57
CA GLN A 182 -0.77 15.20 -5.06
C GLN A 182 -0.89 15.37 -3.55
N THR A 183 -2.04 15.82 -3.04
CA THR A 183 -2.23 16.03 -1.60
C THR A 183 -2.17 14.72 -0.81
N VAL A 184 -2.77 13.64 -1.32
CA VAL A 184 -2.76 12.34 -0.65
C VAL A 184 -1.34 11.76 -0.59
N LEU A 185 -0.60 11.78 -1.70
CA LEU A 185 0.76 11.24 -1.77
C LEU A 185 1.76 12.11 -0.99
N GLU A 186 1.59 13.44 -0.94
CA GLU A 186 2.39 14.33 -0.09
C GLU A 186 2.26 13.94 1.37
N LYS A 187 1.03 13.83 1.89
CA LYS A 187 0.79 13.45 3.28
C LYS A 187 1.29 12.03 3.57
N ILE A 188 1.07 11.07 2.67
CA ILE A 188 1.63 9.71 2.81
C ILE A 188 3.16 9.77 2.91
N ASN A 189 3.83 10.53 2.02
CA ASN A 189 5.28 10.64 2.03
C ASN A 189 5.80 11.32 3.30
N GLU A 190 5.09 12.32 3.83
CA GLU A 190 5.39 12.97 5.11
C GLU A 190 5.26 12.02 6.30
N THR A 191 4.25 11.13 6.28
CA THR A 191 4.01 10.14 7.33
C THR A 191 5.03 9.00 7.25
N LEU A 192 5.30 8.47 6.05
CA LEU A 192 6.26 7.38 5.83
C LEU A 192 7.72 7.83 6.04
N LYS A 193 8.04 9.12 5.83
CA LYS A 193 9.40 9.70 5.94
C LYS A 193 10.49 8.91 5.21
N LEU A 194 10.15 8.37 4.05
CA LEU A 194 11.07 7.57 3.25
C LEU A 194 12.11 8.45 2.56
N PRO A 195 13.37 8.00 2.41
CA PRO A 195 14.34 8.69 1.60
C PRO A 195 13.87 8.70 0.14
N PRO A 196 14.13 9.77 -0.63
CA PRO A 196 13.63 9.90 -2.01
C PRO A 196 13.97 8.73 -2.93
N ARG A 197 15.10 8.07 -2.70
CA ARG A 197 15.55 6.86 -3.43
C ARG A 197 14.62 5.65 -3.30
N ASN A 198 13.85 5.56 -2.21
CA ASN A 198 12.94 4.45 -1.92
C ASN A 198 11.50 4.75 -2.37
N ILE A 199 11.19 6.01 -2.69
CA ILE A 199 9.89 6.42 -3.21
C ILE A 199 9.86 6.07 -4.70
N LYS A 200 9.05 5.07 -5.05
CA LYS A 200 8.87 4.57 -6.43
C LYS A 200 7.53 4.97 -7.04
N TRP A 201 6.78 5.83 -6.36
CA TRP A 201 5.48 6.34 -6.79
C TRP A 201 5.50 7.86 -6.91
N ASN A 202 4.71 8.39 -7.83
CA ASN A 202 4.39 9.80 -7.96
C ASN A 202 2.98 9.94 -8.55
N VAL A 203 2.47 11.18 -8.63
CA VAL A 203 1.12 11.45 -9.13
C VAL A 203 0.92 10.89 -10.53
N ASP A 204 1.85 11.14 -11.44
CA ASP A 204 1.72 10.71 -12.83
C ASP A 204 1.77 9.19 -12.97
N SER A 205 2.60 8.48 -12.19
CA SER A 205 2.69 7.03 -12.25
C SER A 205 1.46 6.34 -11.66
N VAL A 206 0.91 6.85 -10.55
CA VAL A 206 -0.33 6.31 -9.97
C VAL A 206 -1.52 6.62 -10.88
N HIS A 207 -1.63 7.85 -11.38
CA HIS A 207 -2.71 8.25 -12.29
C HIS A 207 -2.66 7.52 -13.64
N ALA A 208 -1.45 7.23 -14.14
CA ALA A 208 -1.23 6.38 -15.31
C ALA A 208 -1.40 4.87 -15.03
N LYS A 209 -2.00 4.50 -13.89
CA LYS A 209 -2.31 3.12 -13.51
C LYS A 209 -1.10 2.20 -13.48
N SER A 210 0.07 2.73 -13.11
CA SER A 210 1.28 1.94 -12.95
C SER A 210 1.12 1.00 -11.74
N LEU A 211 0.79 -0.26 -12.01
CA LEU A 211 0.65 -1.28 -10.97
C LEU A 211 1.94 -1.42 -10.14
N VAL A 212 3.13 -1.26 -10.74
CA VAL A 212 4.40 -1.27 -9.99
C VAL A 212 4.46 -0.15 -8.94
N ALA A 213 4.11 1.08 -9.32
CA ALA A 213 4.08 2.21 -8.40
C ALA A 213 3.04 2.01 -7.28
N ILE A 214 1.85 1.53 -7.63
CA ILE A 214 0.76 1.26 -6.70
C ILE A 214 1.13 0.15 -5.72
N LEU A 215 1.75 -0.93 -6.19
CA LEU A 215 2.20 -2.03 -5.32
C LEU A 215 3.29 -1.56 -4.35
N HIS A 216 4.28 -0.80 -4.80
CA HIS A 216 5.30 -0.24 -3.90
C HIS A 216 4.69 0.66 -2.82
N LEU A 217 3.73 1.51 -3.20
CA LEU A 217 3.01 2.39 -2.28
C LEU A 217 2.23 1.58 -1.23
N LEU A 218 1.46 0.58 -1.66
CA LEU A 218 0.63 -0.25 -0.78
C LEU A 218 1.48 -1.13 0.14
N VAL A 219 2.56 -1.71 -0.37
CA VAL A 219 3.52 -2.46 0.45
C VAL A 219 4.12 -1.55 1.52
N ALA A 220 4.58 -0.35 1.15
CA ALA A 220 5.11 0.61 2.11
C ALA A 220 4.09 1.02 3.18
N LEU A 221 2.83 1.29 2.79
CA LEU A 221 1.74 1.59 3.73
C LEU A 221 1.44 0.41 4.65
N SER A 222 1.28 -0.79 4.09
CA SER A 222 0.99 -2.00 4.86
C SER A 222 2.08 -2.31 5.87
N GLN A 223 3.35 -2.08 5.53
CA GLN A 223 4.46 -2.31 6.45
C GLN A 223 4.57 -1.21 7.50
N TYR A 224 4.39 0.06 7.14
CA TYR A 224 4.44 1.19 8.06
C TYR A 224 3.35 1.11 9.13
N PHE A 225 2.10 0.93 8.71
CA PHE A 225 0.95 0.81 9.62
C PHE A 225 0.83 -0.57 10.23
N ARG A 226 1.76 -1.48 9.90
CA ARG A 226 1.76 -2.88 10.33
C ARG A 226 0.38 -3.49 10.09
N ALA A 227 -0.04 -3.60 8.83
CA ALA A 227 -1.26 -4.30 8.48
C ALA A 227 -1.21 -5.76 8.99
N PRO A 228 -2.33 -6.33 9.48
CA PRO A 228 -2.39 -7.72 9.94
C PRO A 228 -2.44 -8.70 8.75
N ILE A 229 -1.47 -8.60 7.84
CA ILE A 229 -1.42 -9.35 6.58
C ILE A 229 -0.04 -9.95 6.35
N ARG A 230 -0.01 -11.13 5.71
CA ARG A 230 1.24 -11.80 5.35
C ARG A 230 1.58 -11.51 3.89
N LEU A 231 2.56 -10.64 3.68
CA LEU A 231 3.08 -10.39 2.34
C LEU A 231 3.94 -11.59 1.87
N PRO A 232 3.82 -12.03 0.61
CA PRO A 232 4.70 -13.06 0.04
C PRO A 232 6.14 -12.56 -0.12
N ASP A 233 7.10 -13.46 0.13
CA ASP A 233 8.53 -13.15 0.09
C ASP A 233 9.08 -13.10 -1.35
N HIS A 234 9.96 -12.11 -1.59
CA HIS A 234 10.73 -11.94 -2.84
C HIS A 234 9.87 -11.90 -4.10
N VAL A 235 8.79 -11.10 -4.09
CA VAL A 235 7.98 -10.85 -5.28
C VAL A 235 8.71 -9.85 -6.16
N SER A 236 9.02 -10.26 -7.38
CA SER A 236 9.66 -9.39 -8.38
C SER A 236 8.86 -9.36 -9.67
N ILE A 237 8.77 -8.20 -10.30
CA ILE A 237 8.05 -7.98 -11.55
C ILE A 237 9.08 -7.63 -12.63
N GLN A 238 9.02 -8.29 -13.79
CA GLN A 238 9.79 -7.81 -14.94
C GLN A 238 9.06 -6.64 -15.60
N VAL A 239 9.76 -5.52 -15.70
CA VAL A 239 9.24 -4.27 -16.24
C VAL A 239 10.06 -3.91 -17.47
N VAL A 240 9.35 -3.64 -18.57
CA VAL A 240 9.94 -3.10 -19.79
C VAL A 240 9.92 -1.59 -19.68
N VAL A 241 11.11 -1.01 -19.58
CA VAL A 241 11.31 0.44 -19.60
C VAL A 241 11.58 0.84 -21.04
N VAL A 242 10.67 1.62 -21.63
CA VAL A 242 10.86 2.23 -22.94
C VAL A 242 11.19 3.71 -22.74
N GLN A 243 12.35 4.13 -23.23
CA GLN A 243 12.79 5.52 -23.20
C GLN A 243 13.05 6.01 -24.62
N LYS A 244 12.47 7.14 -25.00
CA LYS A 244 12.80 7.80 -26.27
C LYS A 244 14.02 8.70 -26.11
N ARG A 245 15.14 8.35 -26.75
CA ARG A 245 16.35 9.18 -26.82
C ARG A 245 16.69 9.48 -28.27
N GLU A 246 16.87 10.76 -28.59
CA GLU A 246 17.28 11.23 -29.93
C GLU A 246 16.36 10.69 -31.04
N GLY A 247 15.05 10.59 -30.77
CA GLY A 247 14.06 10.03 -31.70
C GLY A 247 14.02 8.50 -31.81
N ILE A 248 14.86 7.76 -31.07
CA ILE A 248 14.89 6.29 -31.05
C ILE A 248 14.28 5.78 -29.73
N LEU A 249 13.35 4.82 -29.82
CA LEU A 249 12.83 4.09 -28.66
C LEU A 249 13.86 3.06 -28.20
N GLN A 250 14.46 3.31 -27.03
CA GLN A 250 15.32 2.36 -26.32
C GLN A 250 14.48 1.57 -25.32
N SER A 251 14.34 0.26 -25.54
CA SER A 251 13.70 -0.64 -24.58
C SER A 251 14.76 -1.38 -23.76
N ARG A 252 14.59 -1.42 -22.44
CA ARG A 252 15.36 -2.29 -21.54
C ARG A 252 14.43 -3.03 -20.59
N GLN A 253 14.74 -4.29 -20.30
CA GLN A 253 14.05 -5.06 -19.28
C GLN A 253 14.76 -4.84 -17.93
N ILE A 254 13.98 -4.51 -16.90
CA ILE A 254 14.43 -4.35 -15.52
C ILE A 254 13.58 -5.26 -14.66
N GLN A 255 14.20 -5.99 -13.75
CA GLN A 255 13.48 -6.71 -12.71
C GLN A 255 13.34 -5.79 -11.50
N GLU A 256 12.12 -5.44 -11.14
CA GLU A 256 11.80 -4.63 -9.96
C GLU A 256 11.31 -5.54 -8.83
N GLU A 257 11.96 -5.47 -7.67
CA GLU A 257 11.58 -6.28 -6.51
C GLU A 257 10.61 -5.49 -5.61
N ILE A 258 9.39 -5.99 -5.46
CA ILE A 258 8.29 -5.34 -4.75
C ILE A 258 8.40 -5.56 -3.23
N THR A 259 8.60 -6.80 -2.79
CA THR A 259 8.66 -7.18 -1.36
C THR A 259 10.08 -7.37 -0.81
N GLY A 260 11.12 -7.06 -1.59
CA GLY A 260 12.53 -7.27 -1.21
C GLY A 260 13.07 -6.38 -0.10
N ASN A 261 12.47 -5.21 0.10
CA ASN A 261 12.95 -4.23 1.09
C ASN A 261 12.19 -4.29 2.42
N THR A 262 11.52 -5.41 2.70
CA THR A 262 10.68 -5.62 3.90
C THR A 262 11.43 -5.32 5.20
N GLU A 263 12.72 -5.66 5.27
CA GLU A 263 13.57 -5.36 6.43
C GLU A 263 13.75 -3.84 6.66
N TYR A 264 13.81 -3.02 5.60
CA TYR A 264 13.91 -1.57 5.72
C TYR A 264 12.66 -0.94 6.35
N TYR A 265 11.48 -1.41 5.96
CA TYR A 265 10.20 -0.88 6.46
C TYR A 265 9.85 -1.40 7.85
N ILE A 266 10.18 -2.65 8.17
CA ILE A 266 10.13 -3.17 9.56
C ILE A 266 10.98 -2.27 10.46
N ASN A 267 12.24 -2.04 10.07
CA ASN A 267 13.17 -1.16 10.79
C ASN A 267 12.67 0.29 10.89
N LEU A 268 11.94 0.80 9.89
CA LEU A 268 11.37 2.15 9.92
C LEU A 268 10.16 2.24 10.87
N SER A 269 9.25 1.26 10.85
CA SER A 269 8.15 1.17 11.82
C SER A 269 8.68 0.97 13.25
N GLU A 270 9.79 0.24 13.40
CA GLU A 270 10.53 0.11 14.65
C GLU A 270 11.25 1.40 15.06
N CYS A 271 11.59 2.30 14.12
CA CYS A 271 12.26 3.58 14.40
C CYS A 271 11.30 4.66 14.93
N PHE A 272 9.99 4.57 14.62
CA PHE A 272 8.95 5.42 15.22
C PHE A 272 8.53 4.92 16.61
N SER A 273 8.85 3.68 16.94
CA SER A 273 8.92 3.24 18.33
C SER A 273 10.27 3.69 18.88
N GLU A 274 10.34 4.31 20.06
CA GLU A 274 11.64 4.62 20.67
C GLU A 274 12.47 3.33 20.72
N ARG A 275 13.64 3.29 20.05
CA ARG A 275 14.54 2.14 20.08
C ARG A 275 14.74 1.71 21.52
N ASP A 276 14.31 0.51 21.85
CA ASP A 276 14.35 0.04 23.22
C ASP A 276 15.59 -0.83 23.46
N ALA A 277 15.76 -1.26 24.72
CA ALA A 277 16.89 -2.08 25.10
C ALA A 277 16.95 -3.40 24.33
N PHE A 278 15.82 -3.92 23.83
CA PHE A 278 15.80 -5.13 23.01
C PHE A 278 16.34 -4.87 21.60
N ASP A 279 16.07 -3.73 20.99
CA ASP A 279 16.66 -3.41 19.67
C ASP A 279 18.19 -3.36 19.73
N THR A 280 18.72 -2.70 20.76
CA THR A 280 20.18 -2.65 20.98
C THR A 280 20.76 -4.03 21.29
N LEU A 281 20.02 -4.87 22.03
CA LEU A 281 20.43 -6.23 22.40
C LEU A 281 20.55 -7.13 21.17
N PHE A 282 19.58 -7.07 20.25
CA PHE A 282 19.60 -7.83 18.99
C PHE A 282 20.72 -7.35 18.06
N ASP A 283 20.88 -6.03 17.91
CA ASP A 283 21.87 -5.46 16.98
C ASP A 283 23.33 -5.70 17.42
N HIS A 284 23.62 -5.60 18.72
CA HIS A 284 24.99 -5.47 19.21
C HIS A 284 25.42 -6.53 20.24
N ALA A 285 24.52 -7.39 20.73
CA ALA A 285 24.85 -8.31 21.82
C ALA A 285 24.09 -9.66 21.77
N PRO A 286 24.30 -10.46 20.70
CA PRO A 286 23.65 -11.77 20.55
C PRO A 286 23.98 -12.75 21.69
N ASP A 287 25.17 -12.66 22.29
CA ASP A 287 25.53 -13.49 23.44
C ASP A 287 24.67 -13.20 24.67
N LYS A 288 24.36 -11.92 24.90
CA LYS A 288 23.47 -11.49 25.99
C LYS A 288 22.02 -11.88 25.72
N LEU A 289 21.60 -11.87 24.46
CA LEU A 289 20.26 -12.32 24.07
C LEU A 289 19.99 -13.77 24.51
N ASN A 290 20.98 -14.65 24.33
CA ASN A 290 20.85 -16.05 24.76
C ASN A 290 20.72 -16.19 26.29
N VAL A 291 21.36 -15.31 27.07
CA VAL A 291 21.22 -15.28 28.53
C VAL A 291 19.81 -14.83 28.92
N VAL A 292 19.28 -13.79 28.26
CA VAL A 292 17.91 -13.31 28.46
C VAL A 292 16.90 -14.41 28.14
N LYS A 293 17.05 -15.09 26.99
CA LYS A 293 16.22 -16.25 26.62
C LYS A 293 16.19 -17.31 27.71
N LYS A 294 17.36 -17.75 28.19
CA LYS A 294 17.45 -18.75 29.27
C LYS A 294 16.78 -18.29 30.56
N THR A 295 16.91 -17.01 30.90
CA THR A 295 16.28 -16.42 32.09
C THR A 295 14.77 -16.44 31.98
N LEU A 296 14.22 -16.03 30.84
CA LEU A 296 12.79 -16.04 30.58
C LEU A 296 12.22 -17.46 30.52
N ILE A 297 12.93 -18.41 29.90
CA ILE A 297 12.57 -19.84 29.91
C ILE A 297 12.47 -20.35 31.36
N THR A 298 13.47 -20.05 32.18
CA THR A 298 13.48 -20.46 33.60
C THR A 298 12.30 -19.87 34.36
N PHE A 299 11.99 -18.59 34.12
CA PHE A 299 10.85 -17.92 34.71
C PHE A 299 9.51 -18.54 34.30
N VAL A 300 9.25 -18.70 33.00
CA VAL A 300 7.95 -19.26 32.55
C VAL A 300 7.77 -20.70 33.01
N ASN A 301 8.83 -21.53 32.97
CA ASN A 301 8.77 -22.91 33.43
C ASN A 301 8.58 -23.03 34.95
N LYS A 302 9.05 -22.06 35.75
CA LYS A 302 8.75 -22.03 37.19
C LYS A 302 7.24 -22.06 37.46
N HIS A 303 6.45 -21.41 36.60
CA HIS A 303 5.00 -21.35 36.72
C HIS A 303 4.32 -22.46 35.91
N LEU A 304 4.61 -22.59 34.62
CA LEU A 304 3.94 -23.53 33.71
C LEU A 304 4.17 -25.01 34.06
N ASN A 305 5.29 -25.36 34.70
CA ASN A 305 5.51 -26.73 35.19
C ASN A 305 4.47 -27.15 36.25
N LYS A 306 3.81 -26.21 36.94
CA LYS A 306 2.69 -26.51 37.86
C LYS A 306 1.49 -27.13 37.13
N LEU A 307 1.40 -26.94 35.81
CA LEU A 307 0.41 -27.54 34.92
C LEU A 307 0.99 -28.64 34.03
N ASN A 308 2.21 -29.13 34.33
CA ASN A 308 2.94 -30.11 33.51
C ASN A 308 3.23 -29.61 32.08
N LEU A 309 3.34 -28.29 31.89
CA LEU A 309 3.72 -27.68 30.62
C LEU A 309 5.17 -27.21 30.69
N GLU A 310 5.97 -27.60 29.70
CA GLU A 310 7.37 -27.21 29.59
C GLU A 310 7.60 -26.38 28.32
N VAL A 311 8.35 -25.29 28.49
CA VAL A 311 8.77 -24.39 27.42
C VAL A 311 10.26 -24.57 27.18
N THR A 312 10.62 -24.96 25.95
CA THR A 312 12.00 -25.03 25.45
C THR A 312 12.27 -23.94 24.42
N GLU A 313 11.26 -23.54 23.65
CA GLU A 313 11.36 -22.57 22.56
C GLU A 313 10.36 -21.43 22.75
N LEU A 314 10.87 -20.25 23.10
CA LEU A 314 10.04 -19.06 23.31
C LEU A 314 9.39 -18.55 22.01
N GLU A 315 9.98 -18.84 20.85
CA GLU A 315 9.55 -18.31 19.55
C GLU A 315 8.24 -18.94 19.06
N THR A 316 8.07 -20.24 19.29
CA THR A 316 6.98 -21.03 18.69
C THR A 316 5.91 -21.40 19.71
N GLN A 317 6.28 -21.70 20.95
CA GLN A 317 5.34 -22.27 21.94
C GLN A 317 4.37 -21.24 22.55
N PHE A 318 4.57 -19.95 22.32
CA PHE A 318 3.62 -18.90 22.71
C PHE A 318 2.73 -18.40 21.56
N ALA A 319 3.00 -18.85 20.33
CA ALA A 319 2.35 -18.33 19.12
C ALA A 319 0.84 -18.65 19.05
N ASP A 320 0.35 -19.64 19.79
CA ASP A 320 -1.07 -19.96 19.86
C ASP A 320 -1.83 -19.22 20.98
N GLY A 321 -1.10 -18.45 21.79
CA GLY A 321 -1.62 -17.68 22.92
C GLY A 321 -2.03 -18.50 24.15
N VAL A 322 -2.12 -19.83 24.07
CA VAL A 322 -2.60 -20.69 25.16
C VAL A 322 -1.68 -20.57 26.37
N TYR A 323 -0.37 -20.68 26.14
CA TYR A 323 0.61 -20.59 27.22
C TYR A 323 0.65 -19.20 27.86
N LEU A 324 0.38 -18.12 27.12
CA LEU A 324 0.28 -16.77 27.68
C LEU A 324 -0.93 -16.63 28.61
N VAL A 325 -2.10 -17.12 28.19
CA VAL A 325 -3.32 -17.08 29.00
C VAL A 325 -3.15 -17.89 30.28
N LEU A 326 -2.63 -19.11 30.18
CA LEU A 326 -2.40 -19.97 31.34
C LEU A 326 -1.34 -19.38 32.29
N LEU A 327 -0.26 -18.82 31.74
CA LEU A 327 0.78 -18.15 32.51
C LEU A 327 0.18 -16.97 33.30
N MET A 328 -0.67 -16.14 32.68
CA MET A 328 -1.33 -15.03 33.36
C MET A 328 -2.19 -15.49 34.54
N GLY A 329 -3.00 -16.54 34.34
CA GLY A 329 -3.80 -17.10 35.44
C GLY A 329 -2.93 -17.59 36.61
N LEU A 330 -1.79 -18.23 36.32
CA LEU A 330 -0.85 -18.69 37.34
C LEU A 330 -0.14 -17.54 38.07
N LEU A 331 0.19 -16.45 37.38
CA LEU A 331 0.89 -15.30 37.94
C LEU A 331 -0.02 -14.48 38.87
N GLU A 332 -1.29 -14.34 38.50
CA GLU A 332 -2.30 -13.61 39.29
C GLU A 332 -3.01 -14.51 40.32
N GLY A 333 -2.80 -15.84 40.25
CA GLY A 333 -3.38 -16.79 41.20
C GLY A 333 -4.88 -17.06 40.99
N TYR A 334 -5.39 -16.87 39.77
CA TYR A 334 -6.77 -17.19 39.40
C TYR A 334 -6.86 -18.22 38.27
N PHE A 335 -8.00 -18.89 38.20
CA PHE A 335 -8.31 -19.78 37.09
C PHE A 335 -8.93 -18.99 35.94
N VAL A 336 -8.39 -19.13 34.73
CA VAL A 336 -8.98 -18.57 33.52
C VAL A 336 -10.03 -19.53 32.98
N PRO A 337 -11.30 -19.15 32.86
CA PRO A 337 -12.32 -20.05 32.35
C PRO A 337 -12.00 -20.55 30.93
N LEU A 338 -12.06 -21.87 30.73
CA LEU A 338 -11.69 -22.51 29.45
C LEU A 338 -12.63 -22.16 28.28
N HIS A 339 -13.77 -21.55 28.56
CA HIS A 339 -14.68 -21.05 27.52
C HIS A 339 -14.31 -19.64 27.03
N SER A 340 -13.39 -18.95 27.71
CA SER A 340 -12.95 -17.60 27.37
C SER A 340 -11.85 -17.56 26.31
N PHE A 341 -11.21 -18.69 26.03
CA PHE A 341 -10.13 -18.80 25.05
C PHE A 341 -10.12 -20.20 24.42
N PHE A 342 -9.46 -20.35 23.29
CA PHE A 342 -9.36 -21.61 22.56
C PHE A 342 -8.18 -22.43 23.09
N LEU A 343 -8.43 -23.59 23.69
CA LEU A 343 -7.36 -24.48 24.17
C LEU A 343 -6.56 -25.14 23.05
N THR A 344 -7.19 -25.35 21.89
CA THR A 344 -6.60 -25.97 20.71
C THR A 344 -6.93 -25.13 19.48
N PRO A 345 -6.35 -23.92 19.36
CA PRO A 345 -6.68 -23.02 18.28
C PRO A 345 -6.16 -23.57 16.94
N ASP A 346 -7.03 -23.67 15.95
CA ASP A 346 -6.73 -24.22 14.62
C ASP A 346 -6.53 -23.12 13.56
N SER A 347 -7.24 -22.00 13.69
CA SER A 347 -7.16 -20.86 12.79
C SER A 347 -6.21 -19.77 13.28
N PHE A 348 -5.72 -18.94 12.36
CA PHE A 348 -4.89 -17.78 12.70
C PHE A 348 -5.65 -16.80 13.60
N GLU A 349 -6.92 -16.56 13.29
CA GLU A 349 -7.82 -15.67 14.03
C GLU A 349 -8.05 -16.15 15.46
N GLN A 350 -8.21 -17.46 15.68
CA GLN A 350 -8.34 -18.00 17.04
C GLN A 350 -7.09 -17.78 17.89
N LYS A 351 -5.90 -17.92 17.29
CA LYS A 351 -4.63 -17.63 17.96
C LYS A 351 -4.51 -16.15 18.32
N VAL A 352 -4.86 -15.27 17.38
CA VAL A 352 -4.89 -13.81 17.60
C VAL A 352 -5.85 -13.43 18.72
N LEU A 353 -7.04 -14.06 18.79
CA LEU A 353 -7.99 -13.85 19.88
C LEU A 353 -7.41 -14.29 21.24
N ASN A 354 -6.74 -15.44 21.30
CA ASN A 354 -6.09 -15.91 22.53
C ASN A 354 -5.01 -14.93 23.02
N VAL A 355 -4.13 -14.47 22.12
CA VAL A 355 -3.07 -13.52 22.49
C VAL A 355 -3.66 -12.16 22.88
N SER A 356 -4.68 -11.68 22.16
CA SER A 356 -5.40 -10.45 22.51
C SER A 356 -5.98 -10.54 23.92
N PHE A 357 -6.65 -11.66 24.23
CA PHE A 357 -7.20 -11.91 25.55
C PHE A 357 -6.11 -11.96 26.62
N ALA A 358 -4.96 -12.60 26.36
CA ALA A 358 -3.84 -12.57 27.29
C ALA A 358 -3.34 -11.13 27.57
N PHE A 359 -3.35 -10.24 26.57
CA PHE A 359 -2.96 -8.84 26.75
C PHE A 359 -4.00 -8.03 27.54
N GLU A 360 -5.28 -8.38 27.45
CA GLU A 360 -6.32 -7.83 28.33
C GLU A 360 -6.07 -8.27 29.78
N LEU A 361 -5.82 -9.56 30.02
CA LEU A 361 -5.49 -10.07 31.35
C LEU A 361 -4.24 -9.40 31.95
N MET A 362 -3.23 -9.08 31.12
CA MET A 362 -2.05 -8.32 31.55
C MET A 362 -2.40 -6.92 32.04
N GLN A 363 -3.26 -6.21 31.30
CA GLN A 363 -3.70 -4.86 31.67
C GLN A 363 -4.57 -4.89 32.92
N ASP A 364 -5.47 -5.87 33.05
CA ASP A 364 -6.30 -6.07 34.24
C ASP A 364 -5.44 -6.40 35.46
N GLY A 365 -4.34 -7.15 35.28
CA GLY A 365 -3.33 -7.37 36.31
C GLY A 365 -2.53 -6.11 36.67
N GLY A 366 -2.68 -5.01 35.91
CA GLY A 366 -2.00 -3.73 36.13
C GLY A 366 -0.63 -3.60 35.46
N LEU A 367 -0.38 -4.31 34.36
CA LEU A 367 0.76 -4.03 33.48
C LEU A 367 0.39 -2.91 32.50
N GLU A 368 1.40 -2.21 31.99
CA GLU A 368 1.20 -1.39 30.81
C GLU A 368 0.78 -2.26 29.63
N LYS A 369 -0.04 -1.70 28.73
CA LYS A 369 -0.45 -2.36 27.51
C LYS A 369 0.79 -2.86 26.76
N PRO A 370 0.87 -4.16 26.41
CA PRO A 370 1.99 -4.68 25.64
C PRO A 370 2.21 -3.87 24.36
N LYS A 371 3.46 -3.49 24.10
CA LYS A 371 3.85 -2.77 22.88
C LYS A 371 3.65 -3.63 21.62
N PRO A 372 4.01 -4.93 21.62
CA PRO A 372 3.75 -5.79 20.46
C PRO A 372 2.27 -5.98 20.22
N ARG A 373 1.90 -6.29 18.97
CA ARG A 373 0.52 -6.66 18.64
C ARG A 373 0.32 -8.17 18.80
N PRO A 374 -0.92 -8.62 18.97
CA PRO A 374 -1.22 -10.04 19.05
C PRO A 374 -0.70 -10.84 17.85
N GLU A 375 -0.84 -10.29 16.64
CA GLU A 375 -0.40 -10.91 15.40
C GLU A 375 1.11 -11.11 15.35
N ASP A 376 1.89 -10.22 15.98
CA ASP A 376 3.35 -10.33 15.99
C ASP A 376 3.77 -11.60 16.77
N ILE A 377 3.06 -11.92 17.86
CA ILE A 377 3.28 -13.16 18.63
C ILE A 377 2.84 -14.39 17.83
N VAL A 378 1.67 -14.33 17.18
CA VAL A 378 1.14 -15.45 16.38
C VAL A 378 2.03 -15.76 15.17
N ASN A 379 2.70 -14.75 14.62
CA ASN A 379 3.66 -14.88 13.53
C ASN A 379 5.06 -15.30 13.99
N CYS A 380 5.22 -15.73 15.25
CA CYS A 380 6.48 -16.17 15.82
C CYS A 380 7.57 -15.08 15.83
N ASP A 381 7.21 -13.80 15.95
CA ASP A 381 8.23 -12.76 16.16
C ASP A 381 8.85 -12.92 17.55
N LEU A 382 10.07 -13.44 17.56
CA LEU A 382 10.85 -13.64 18.78
C LEU A 382 11.07 -12.32 19.53
N LYS A 383 11.32 -11.20 18.83
CA LYS A 383 11.61 -9.92 19.49
C LYS A 383 10.38 -9.45 20.28
N SER A 384 9.21 -9.52 19.67
CA SER A 384 7.91 -9.26 20.32
C SER A 384 7.64 -10.19 21.49
N THR A 385 7.86 -11.50 21.32
CA THR A 385 7.61 -12.47 22.39
C THR A 385 8.51 -12.23 23.60
N LEU A 386 9.78 -11.91 23.39
CA LEU A 386 10.71 -11.57 24.47
C LEU A 386 10.30 -10.29 25.21
N ARG A 387 9.81 -9.27 24.51
CA ARG A 387 9.31 -8.03 25.14
C ARG A 387 8.12 -8.31 26.06
N VAL A 388 7.14 -9.09 25.59
CA VAL A 388 5.97 -9.48 26.39
C VAL A 388 6.41 -10.25 27.64
N LEU A 389 7.22 -11.30 27.47
CA LEU A 389 7.67 -12.14 28.58
C LEU A 389 8.57 -11.39 29.57
N TYR A 390 9.37 -10.43 29.10
CA TYR A 390 10.21 -9.61 29.96
C TYR A 390 9.40 -8.63 30.82
N ASN A 391 8.29 -8.10 30.30
CA ASN A 391 7.36 -7.28 31.09
C ASN A 391 6.74 -8.11 32.22
N LEU A 392 6.31 -9.34 31.92
CA LEU A 392 5.83 -10.29 32.93
C LEU A 392 6.91 -10.61 33.96
N PHE A 393 8.11 -10.95 33.50
CA PHE A 393 9.24 -11.25 34.39
C PHE A 393 9.56 -10.08 35.32
N THR A 394 9.61 -8.85 34.81
CA THR A 394 9.94 -7.67 35.59
C THR A 394 8.97 -7.46 36.75
N LYS A 395 7.68 -7.72 36.51
CA LYS A 395 6.63 -7.58 37.51
C LYS A 395 6.53 -8.77 38.47
N TYR A 396 6.57 -9.99 37.95
CA TYR A 396 6.24 -11.19 38.72
C TYR A 396 7.44 -12.08 39.08
N ARG A 397 8.68 -11.65 38.83
CA ARG A 397 9.91 -12.40 39.19
C ARG A 397 9.96 -12.91 40.65
N ASN A 398 9.27 -12.25 41.56
CA ASN A 398 9.26 -12.58 42.98
C ASN A 398 8.01 -13.37 43.41
N VAL A 399 7.08 -13.67 42.49
CA VAL A 399 5.89 -14.48 42.77
C VAL A 399 6.27 -15.96 42.79
N GLU A 400 5.76 -16.71 43.76
CA GLU A 400 6.08 -18.13 44.00
C GLU A 400 5.21 -19.12 43.21
#